data_AF-A0A813B8G6-F1
#
_entry.id   AF-A0A813B8G6-F1
#
_cell.length_a   1.000
_cell.length_b   1.000
_cell.length_c   1.000
_cell.angle_alpha   90.00
_cell.angle_beta   90.00
_cell.angle_gamma   90.00
#
_symmetry.space_group_name_H-M   'P 1'
#
loop_
_entity.id
_entity.type
_entity.pdbx_description
1 polymer ?
#
loop_
_entity_poly.entity_id
_entity_poly.type
_entity_poly.pdbx_seq_one_letter_code
_entity_poly.pdbx_strand_id
1 'polypeptide(L)'
;MYFYFGSLGVMFAPTESVCSSYFFVMGAVLVVPHADSAHAQAWLWKYLVLCILAPYYLAGGFGKLRYAGWMSALTGTWIQRDLLGFPSLFPGFNAWVARTPFMTFLFSFGCMLVEFVGPLLVLAVAGEPCSKLAFWSVTAWSCLVLCFLLGAWLFLSPNFIRQVPLTIMILYGLWVSERSEGHRGESQGISISMCYCRVVLAMVLFSGWFAVQVWSDLAHLTGATPQLSKHDPAWPIGEFGMFVYPSETSNYVLSLSLETLVYFGLCVKKSQDIWSAKSGI
;
A
#
# COMPACT_ATOMS: atom_id res chain seq x y z
N MET A 1 9.47 -0.12 -22.07
CA MET A 1 9.60 -0.96 -20.86
C MET A 1 10.92 -0.75 -20.11
N TYR A 2 12.12 -0.92 -20.69
CA TYR A 2 13.37 -0.76 -19.92
C TYR A 2 13.64 0.67 -19.39
N PHE A 3 13.32 1.71 -20.17
CA PHE A 3 13.33 3.10 -19.70
C PHE A 3 12.32 3.35 -18.55
N TYR A 4 11.24 2.58 -18.53
CA TYR A 4 10.16 2.60 -17.53
C TYR A 4 10.60 1.92 -16.21
N PHE A 5 11.30 0.79 -16.33
CA PHE A 5 11.96 0.10 -15.20
C PHE A 5 13.08 0.96 -14.59
N GLY A 6 13.88 1.62 -15.43
CA GLY A 6 14.96 2.51 -14.98
C GLY A 6 14.46 3.79 -14.29
N SER A 7 13.38 4.42 -14.80
CA SER A 7 12.82 5.62 -14.17
C SER A 7 12.11 5.35 -12.85
N LEU A 8 11.49 4.17 -12.68
CA LEU A 8 10.95 3.74 -11.39
C LEU A 8 12.04 3.51 -10.34
N GLY A 9 13.16 2.89 -10.70
CA GLY A 9 14.31 2.73 -9.79
C GLY A 9 14.87 4.08 -9.29
N VAL A 10 14.84 5.12 -10.12
CA VAL A 10 15.29 6.48 -9.75
C VAL A 10 14.25 7.24 -8.92
N MET A 11 12.96 6.91 -9.06
CA MET A 11 11.87 7.47 -8.24
C MET A 11 11.92 6.96 -6.78
N PHE A 12 12.42 5.75 -6.53
CA PHE A 12 12.55 5.17 -5.19
C PHE A 12 13.93 5.39 -4.54
N ALA A 13 14.83 6.15 -5.16
CA ALA A 13 16.25 6.18 -4.77
C ALA A 13 16.66 7.04 -3.55
N PRO A 14 15.89 8.03 -3.03
CA PRO A 14 16.39 8.81 -1.88
C PRO A 14 15.44 8.93 -0.70
N THR A 15 14.49 8.01 -0.60
CA THR A 15 13.85 7.65 0.66
C THR A 15 14.21 6.17 0.85
N GLU A 16 14.47 5.71 2.07
CA GLU A 16 15.30 4.52 2.33
C GLU A 16 14.82 3.15 1.76
N SER A 17 13.82 3.11 0.87
CA SER A 17 13.32 1.88 0.29
C SER A 17 13.73 1.66 -1.18
N VAL A 18 14.92 1.09 -1.38
CA VAL A 18 15.31 0.39 -2.62
C VAL A 18 14.45 -0.87 -2.85
N CYS A 19 13.81 -1.39 -1.79
CA CYS A 19 13.09 -2.66 -1.76
C CYS A 19 11.85 -2.71 -2.67
N SER A 20 11.05 -1.63 -2.73
CA SER A 20 9.90 -1.51 -3.64
C SER A 20 10.27 -1.73 -5.10
N SER A 21 11.44 -1.23 -5.51
CA SER A 21 11.98 -1.40 -6.85
C SER A 21 12.32 -2.86 -7.13
N TYR A 22 12.84 -3.61 -6.14
CA TYR A 22 13.10 -5.05 -6.30
C TYR A 22 11.80 -5.85 -6.47
N PHE A 23 10.75 -5.56 -5.70
CA PHE A 23 9.46 -6.25 -5.85
C PHE A 23 8.79 -5.97 -7.19
N PHE A 24 8.94 -4.73 -7.68
CA PHE A 24 8.51 -4.35 -9.01
C PHE A 24 9.26 -5.13 -10.09
N VAL A 25 10.60 -5.17 -10.02
CA VAL A 25 11.45 -5.90 -10.96
C VAL A 25 11.13 -7.40 -10.94
N MET A 26 10.95 -8.01 -9.76
CA MET A 26 10.56 -9.42 -9.65
C MET A 26 9.23 -9.71 -10.34
N GLY A 27 8.21 -8.89 -10.11
CA GLY A 27 6.92 -9.04 -10.80
C GLY A 27 7.04 -8.84 -12.31
N ALA A 28 7.83 -7.86 -12.72
CA ALA A 28 8.06 -7.55 -14.12
C ALA A 28 8.78 -8.66 -14.89
N VAL A 29 9.78 -9.31 -14.29
CA VAL A 29 10.48 -10.45 -14.90
C VAL A 29 9.50 -11.58 -15.24
N LEU A 30 8.44 -11.76 -14.44
CA LEU A 30 7.38 -12.75 -14.71
C LEU A 30 6.39 -12.31 -15.81
N VAL A 31 6.49 -11.09 -16.31
CA VAL A 31 5.61 -10.52 -17.36
C VAL A 31 6.36 -10.23 -18.66
N VAL A 32 7.64 -9.85 -18.60
CA VAL A 32 8.48 -9.50 -19.76
C VAL A 32 8.37 -10.51 -20.91
N PRO A 33 8.41 -11.84 -20.69
CA PRO A 33 8.31 -12.82 -21.79
C PRO A 33 6.98 -12.77 -22.56
N HIS A 34 5.95 -12.15 -21.98
CA HIS A 34 4.61 -12.03 -22.53
C HIS A 34 4.12 -10.58 -22.46
N ALA A 35 5.01 -9.59 -22.52
CA ALA A 35 4.68 -8.18 -22.30
C ALA A 35 3.61 -7.66 -23.28
N ASP A 36 3.51 -8.25 -24.46
CA ASP A 36 2.53 -7.91 -25.49
C ASP A 36 1.14 -8.51 -25.22
N SER A 37 1.04 -9.46 -24.28
CA SER A 37 -0.23 -10.07 -23.89
C SER A 37 -1.00 -9.17 -22.94
N ALA A 38 -2.24 -8.84 -23.30
CA ALA A 38 -3.18 -8.13 -22.42
C ALA A 38 -3.36 -8.85 -21.07
N HIS A 39 -3.30 -10.19 -21.05
CA HIS A 39 -3.44 -10.96 -19.82
C HIS A 39 -2.23 -10.80 -18.89
N ALA A 40 -1.02 -10.77 -19.44
CA ALA A 40 0.19 -10.56 -18.65
C ALA A 40 0.28 -9.13 -18.11
N GLN A 41 -0.15 -8.13 -18.91
CA GLN A 41 -0.27 -6.75 -18.46
C GLN A 41 -1.32 -6.59 -17.36
N ALA A 42 -2.52 -7.16 -17.53
CA ALA A 42 -3.57 -7.15 -16.51
C ALA A 42 -3.11 -7.81 -15.19
N TRP A 43 -2.35 -8.91 -15.29
CA TRP A 43 -1.75 -9.54 -14.12
C TRP A 43 -0.72 -8.62 -13.45
N LEU A 44 0.16 -7.97 -14.22
CA LEU A 44 1.15 -7.04 -13.67
C LEU A 44 0.46 -5.96 -12.84
N TRP A 45 -0.60 -5.34 -13.37
CA TRP A 45 -1.35 -4.32 -12.64
C TRP A 45 -1.97 -4.84 -11.34
N LYS A 46 -2.61 -6.01 -11.38
CA LYS A 46 -3.15 -6.64 -10.17
C LYS A 46 -2.06 -6.96 -9.16
N TYR A 47 -0.90 -7.44 -9.60
CA TYR A 47 0.25 -7.71 -8.74
C TYR A 47 0.76 -6.42 -8.08
N LEU A 48 0.93 -5.35 -8.85
CA LEU A 48 1.39 -4.06 -8.34
C LEU A 48 0.45 -3.48 -7.29
N VAL A 49 -0.86 -3.55 -7.53
CA VAL A 49 -1.86 -3.03 -6.58
C VAL A 49 -1.95 -3.93 -5.35
N LEU A 50 -2.11 -5.25 -5.52
CA LEU A 50 -2.50 -6.16 -4.44
C LEU A 50 -1.34 -6.72 -3.63
N CYS A 51 -0.14 -6.79 -4.21
CA CYS A 51 1.03 -7.39 -3.55
C CYS A 51 2.05 -6.34 -3.10
N ILE A 52 2.01 -5.15 -3.68
CA ILE A 52 2.98 -4.07 -3.41
C ILE A 52 2.26 -2.88 -2.81
N LEU A 53 1.44 -2.16 -3.59
CA LEU A 53 0.95 -0.83 -3.20
C LEU A 53 -0.05 -0.90 -2.03
N ALA A 54 -1.11 -1.70 -2.12
CA ALA A 54 -2.12 -1.76 -1.06
C ALA A 54 -1.55 -2.31 0.26
N PRO A 55 -0.78 -3.42 0.27
CA PRO A 55 -0.10 -3.87 1.49
C PRO A 55 0.88 -2.85 2.06
N TYR A 56 1.60 -2.11 1.19
CA TYR A 56 2.51 -1.06 1.62
C TYR A 56 1.79 0.08 2.35
N TYR A 57 0.71 0.61 1.76
CA TYR A 57 -0.10 1.63 2.41
C TYR A 57 -0.70 1.10 3.71
N LEU A 58 -1.26 -0.12 3.67
CA LEU A 58 -1.86 -0.79 4.84
C LEU A 58 -0.87 -0.95 6.01
N ALA A 59 0.37 -1.34 5.72
CA ALA A 59 1.44 -1.39 6.71
C ALA A 59 1.75 -0.01 7.31
N GLY A 60 1.71 1.05 6.51
CA GLY A 60 1.78 2.43 6.98
C GLY A 60 0.65 2.77 7.98
N GLY A 61 -0.58 2.38 7.66
CA GLY A 61 -1.75 2.57 8.54
C GLY A 61 -1.62 1.82 9.87
N PHE A 62 -1.22 0.55 9.82
CA PHE A 62 -0.94 -0.26 11.01
C PHE A 62 0.16 0.37 11.86
N GLY A 63 1.29 0.75 11.27
CA GLY A 63 2.38 1.42 11.99
C GLY A 63 1.92 2.70 12.69
N LYS A 64 1.06 3.50 12.05
CA LYS A 64 0.49 4.70 12.68
C LYS A 64 -0.43 4.37 13.85
N LEU A 65 -1.35 3.41 13.70
CA LEU A 65 -2.24 2.98 14.78
C LEU A 65 -1.47 2.38 15.96
N ARG A 66 -0.44 1.58 15.67
CA ARG A 66 0.47 0.94 16.64
C ARG A 66 1.24 1.99 17.44
N TYR A 67 2.02 2.82 16.75
CA TYR A 67 3.02 3.68 17.40
C TYR A 67 2.43 4.99 17.90
N ALA A 68 1.50 5.63 17.18
CA ALA A 68 0.85 6.84 17.68
C ALA A 68 -0.14 6.51 18.81
N GLY A 69 -0.71 5.30 18.74
CA GLY A 69 -1.89 4.94 19.51
C GLY A 69 -3.17 5.36 18.78
N TRP A 70 -4.22 4.58 18.99
CA TRP A 70 -5.50 4.72 18.29
C TRP A 70 -6.17 6.07 18.47
N MET A 71 -6.25 6.56 19.71
CA MET A 71 -6.88 7.85 19.98
C MET A 71 -6.09 8.99 19.32
N SER A 72 -4.75 8.92 19.36
CA SER A 72 -3.90 9.90 18.70
C SER A 72 -4.11 9.86 17.19
N ALA A 73 -4.11 8.67 16.58
CA ALA A 73 -4.37 8.48 15.16
C ALA A 73 -5.77 8.96 14.72
N LEU A 74 -6.79 8.82 15.56
CA LEU A 74 -8.15 9.29 15.24
C LEU A 74 -8.32 10.79 15.44
N THR A 75 -7.62 11.39 16.40
CA THR A 75 -7.71 12.83 16.70
C THR A 75 -6.68 13.68 15.95
N GLY A 76 -5.64 13.05 15.41
CA GLY A 76 -4.54 13.70 14.70
C GLY A 76 -3.50 14.36 15.58
N THR A 77 -3.50 14.11 16.90
CA THR A 77 -2.52 14.72 17.81
C THR A 77 -1.09 14.30 17.51
N TRP A 78 -0.86 13.12 16.92
CA TRP A 78 0.47 12.70 16.46
C TRP A 78 1.10 13.65 15.43
N ILE A 79 0.26 14.30 14.60
CA ILE A 79 0.71 15.17 13.51
C ILE A 79 1.33 16.47 14.08
N GLN A 80 0.89 16.92 15.25
CA GLN A 80 1.31 18.20 15.84
C GLN A 80 2.82 18.26 16.09
N ARG A 81 3.42 17.15 16.52
CA ARG A 81 4.85 17.06 16.81
C ARG A 81 5.69 17.17 15.54
N ASP A 82 5.20 16.60 14.46
CA ASP A 82 5.99 16.36 13.26
C ASP A 82 5.84 17.50 12.25
N LEU A 83 4.64 18.08 12.08
CA LEU A 83 4.38 19.18 11.14
C LEU A 83 5.30 20.39 11.31
N LEU A 84 5.66 20.72 12.55
CA LEU A 84 6.48 21.91 12.85
C LEU A 84 7.91 21.78 12.32
N GLY A 85 8.39 20.56 12.07
CA GLY A 85 9.73 20.29 11.55
C GLY A 85 9.83 20.24 10.02
N PHE A 86 8.70 20.20 9.29
CA PHE A 86 8.72 20.06 7.84
C PHE A 86 8.72 21.41 7.12
N PRO A 87 9.54 21.56 6.06
CA PRO A 87 9.46 22.71 5.17
C PRO A 87 8.14 22.66 4.37
N SER A 88 7.34 23.72 4.48
CA SER A 88 6.14 23.92 3.66
C SER A 88 6.40 24.97 2.59
N LEU A 89 5.84 24.80 1.39
CA LEU A 89 5.85 25.83 0.35
C LEU A 89 5.12 27.11 0.77
N PHE A 90 4.16 26.98 1.69
CA PHE A 90 3.40 28.09 2.27
C PHE A 90 3.93 28.40 3.67
N PRO A 91 4.59 29.56 3.87
CA PRO A 91 5.08 29.97 5.17
C PRO A 91 3.95 30.03 6.20
N GLY A 92 4.18 29.46 7.39
CA GLY A 92 3.20 29.47 8.48
C GLY A 92 2.05 28.46 8.36
N PHE A 93 1.89 27.76 7.23
CA PHE A 93 0.84 26.75 7.05
C PHE A 93 0.94 25.61 8.08
N ASN A 94 2.12 25.01 8.22
CA ASN A 94 2.33 23.91 9.17
C ASN A 94 2.10 24.35 10.63
N ALA A 95 2.48 25.58 10.97
CA ALA A 95 2.22 26.15 12.30
C ALA A 95 0.72 26.40 12.54
N TRP A 96 -0.01 26.85 11.52
CA TRP A 96 -1.46 27.01 11.59
C TRP A 96 -2.18 25.67 11.73
N VAL A 97 -1.80 24.65 10.93
CA VAL A 97 -2.36 23.30 11.04
C VAL A 97 -2.10 22.73 12.43
N ALA A 98 -0.85 22.78 12.92
CA ALA A 98 -0.48 22.24 14.24
C ALA A 98 -1.25 22.89 15.40
N ARG A 99 -1.70 24.15 15.26
CA ARG A 99 -2.49 24.88 16.27
C ARG A 99 -4.00 24.74 16.10
N THR A 100 -4.46 24.11 15.02
CA THR A 100 -5.89 23.99 14.70
C THR A 100 -6.32 22.52 14.82
N PRO A 101 -6.95 22.10 15.94
CA PRO A 101 -7.29 20.69 16.19
C PRO A 101 -8.13 20.03 15.09
N PHE A 102 -9.05 20.79 14.50
CA PHE A 102 -9.85 20.30 13.37
C PHE A 102 -8.99 19.99 12.14
N MET A 103 -7.93 20.75 11.88
CA MET A 103 -7.05 20.51 10.74
C MET A 103 -6.13 19.33 10.99
N THR A 104 -5.62 19.15 12.21
CA THR A 104 -4.86 17.93 12.56
C THR A 104 -5.73 16.69 12.46
N PHE A 105 -6.99 16.77 12.92
CA PHE A 105 -7.96 15.70 12.71
C PHE A 105 -8.15 15.40 11.22
N LEU A 106 -8.41 16.41 10.39
CA LEU A 106 -8.67 16.25 8.96
C LEU A 106 -7.48 15.60 8.23
N PHE A 107 -6.25 16.03 8.54
CA PHE A 107 -5.03 15.45 7.96
C PHE A 107 -4.85 13.99 8.40
N SER A 108 -5.11 13.70 9.67
CA SER A 108 -5.01 12.34 10.20
C SER A 108 -6.04 11.41 9.59
N PHE A 109 -7.28 11.89 9.47
CA PHE A 109 -8.36 11.18 8.81
C PHE A 109 -8.01 10.90 7.34
N GLY A 110 -7.46 11.88 6.62
CA GLY A 110 -6.96 11.70 5.26
C GLY A 110 -5.86 10.63 5.17
N CYS A 111 -4.90 10.64 6.10
CA CYS A 111 -3.88 9.59 6.19
C CYS A 111 -4.51 8.21 6.42
N MET A 112 -5.43 8.07 7.39
CA MET A 112 -6.10 6.81 7.67
C MET A 112 -6.96 6.31 6.50
N LEU A 113 -7.58 7.21 5.72
CA LEU A 113 -8.30 6.83 4.51
C LEU A 113 -7.37 6.24 3.45
N VAL A 114 -6.19 6.84 3.27
CA VAL A 114 -5.23 6.44 2.24
C VAL A 114 -4.41 5.21 2.65
N GLU A 115 -4.07 5.12 3.92
CA GLU A 115 -3.14 4.12 4.46
C GLU A 115 -3.81 3.00 5.23
N PHE A 116 -5.09 3.09 5.61
CA PHE A 116 -5.74 2.00 6.34
C PHE A 116 -7.04 1.56 5.66
N VAL A 117 -8.03 2.45 5.59
CA VAL A 117 -9.37 2.12 5.09
C VAL A 117 -9.35 1.76 3.60
N GLY A 118 -8.75 2.63 2.78
CA GLY A 118 -8.64 2.45 1.32
C GLY A 118 -7.97 1.14 0.90
N PRO A 119 -6.73 0.84 1.35
CA PRO A 119 -6.06 -0.39 0.96
C PRO A 119 -6.77 -1.64 1.49
N LEU A 120 -7.37 -1.58 2.68
CA LEU A 120 -8.17 -2.69 3.21
C LEU A 120 -9.40 -2.98 2.32
N LEU A 121 -10.12 -1.93 1.90
CA LEU A 121 -11.25 -2.07 0.98
C LEU A 121 -10.80 -2.65 -0.35
N VAL A 122 -9.72 -2.13 -0.94
CA VAL A 122 -9.14 -2.64 -2.19
C VAL A 122 -8.79 -4.12 -2.07
N LEU A 123 -8.10 -4.51 -1.01
CA LEU A 123 -7.74 -5.92 -0.78
C LEU A 123 -8.97 -6.80 -0.57
N ALA A 124 -10.04 -6.30 0.06
CA ALA A 124 -11.27 -7.05 0.26
C ALA A 124 -12.02 -7.32 -1.06
N VAL A 125 -12.13 -6.31 -1.94
CA VAL A 125 -12.96 -6.40 -3.17
C VAL A 125 -12.21 -6.93 -4.38
N ALA A 126 -10.88 -6.79 -4.45
CA ALA A 126 -10.11 -7.09 -5.66
C ALA A 126 -9.97 -8.58 -6.02
N GLY A 127 -10.61 -9.48 -5.25
CA GLY A 127 -10.65 -10.93 -5.56
C GLY A 127 -11.69 -11.29 -6.61
N GLU A 128 -12.64 -10.41 -6.88
CA GLU A 128 -13.75 -10.69 -7.79
C GLU A 128 -13.36 -10.39 -9.24
N PRO A 129 -13.25 -11.42 -10.11
CA PRO A 129 -12.96 -11.18 -11.52
C PRO A 129 -14.07 -10.33 -12.16
N CYS A 130 -13.68 -9.27 -12.88
CA CYS A 130 -14.57 -8.36 -13.61
C CYS A 130 -15.62 -7.59 -12.76
N SER A 131 -15.41 -7.47 -11.44
CA SER A 131 -16.30 -6.69 -10.57
C SER A 131 -16.14 -5.19 -10.81
N LYS A 132 -17.23 -4.52 -11.24
CA LYS A 132 -17.28 -3.05 -11.35
C LYS A 132 -16.93 -2.38 -10.02
N LEU A 133 -17.35 -2.98 -8.90
CA LEU A 133 -17.04 -2.48 -7.57
C LEU A 133 -15.52 -2.50 -7.35
N ALA A 134 -14.85 -3.62 -7.65
CA ALA A 134 -13.39 -3.71 -7.52
C ALA A 134 -12.66 -2.67 -8.37
N PHE A 135 -13.09 -2.49 -9.63
CA PHE A 135 -12.52 -1.48 -10.52
C PHE A 135 -12.66 -0.06 -9.96
N TRP A 136 -13.87 0.33 -9.54
CA TRP A 136 -14.14 1.66 -9.02
C TRP A 136 -13.47 1.89 -7.65
N SER A 137 -13.39 0.88 -6.79
CA SER A 137 -12.68 0.96 -5.51
C SER A 137 -11.19 1.20 -5.70
N VAL A 138 -10.54 0.45 -6.60
CA VAL A 138 -9.11 0.65 -6.90
C VAL A 138 -8.87 2.01 -7.54
N THR A 139 -9.74 2.43 -8.46
CA THR A 139 -9.66 3.75 -9.11
C THR A 139 -9.80 4.88 -8.09
N ALA A 140 -10.85 4.84 -7.27
CA ALA A 140 -11.10 5.85 -6.24
C ALA A 140 -9.94 5.93 -5.24
N TRP A 141 -9.45 4.78 -4.76
CA TRP A 141 -8.29 4.75 -3.86
C TRP A 141 -7.02 5.28 -4.53
N SER A 142 -6.75 4.93 -5.79
CA SER A 142 -5.58 5.45 -6.52
C SER A 142 -5.66 6.96 -6.73
N CYS A 143 -6.85 7.51 -6.98
CA CYS A 143 -7.07 8.96 -7.01
C CYS A 143 -6.85 9.61 -5.65
N LEU A 144 -7.31 8.99 -4.56
CA LEU A 144 -7.04 9.47 -3.19
C LEU A 144 -5.55 9.47 -2.88
N VAL A 145 -4.83 8.40 -3.24
CA VAL A 145 -3.37 8.31 -3.13
C VAL A 145 -2.69 9.44 -3.91
N LEU A 146 -3.13 9.71 -5.14
CA LEU A 146 -2.59 10.84 -5.93
C LEU A 146 -2.81 12.18 -5.24
N CYS A 147 -4.03 12.46 -4.77
CA CYS A 147 -4.33 13.69 -4.05
C CYS A 147 -3.47 13.82 -2.78
N PHE A 148 -3.27 12.71 -2.06
CA PHE A 148 -2.42 12.67 -0.89
C PHE A 148 -0.95 12.93 -1.22
N LEU A 149 -0.39 12.29 -2.26
CA LEU A 149 0.99 12.49 -2.69
C LEU A 149 1.24 13.92 -3.19
N LEU A 150 0.30 14.49 -3.93
CA LEU A 150 0.36 15.89 -4.37
C LEU A 150 0.25 16.85 -3.19
N GLY A 151 -0.64 16.58 -2.23
CA GLY A 151 -0.74 17.35 -0.99
C GLY A 151 0.54 17.28 -0.17
N ALA A 152 1.08 16.08 0.05
CA ALA A 152 2.33 15.88 0.77
C ALA A 152 3.52 16.55 0.05
N TRP A 153 3.52 16.53 -1.29
CA TRP A 153 4.50 17.28 -2.08
C TRP A 153 4.40 18.79 -1.87
N LEU A 154 3.18 19.35 -1.92
CA LEU A 154 2.94 20.78 -1.75
C LEU A 154 3.24 21.27 -0.32
N PHE A 155 2.90 20.47 0.69
CA PHE A 155 2.86 20.92 2.08
C PHE A 155 3.96 20.35 2.98
N LEU A 156 4.63 19.26 2.60
CA LEU A 156 5.58 18.55 3.48
C LEU A 156 6.98 18.35 2.88
N SER A 157 7.10 17.75 1.70
CA SER A 157 8.43 17.44 1.14
C SER A 157 8.42 17.18 -0.37
N PRO A 158 9.43 17.64 -1.12
CA PRO A 158 9.56 17.38 -2.54
C PRO A 158 9.69 15.89 -2.89
N ASN A 159 10.05 15.02 -1.94
CA ASN A 159 10.26 13.59 -2.20
C ASN A 159 8.98 12.84 -2.58
N PHE A 160 7.80 13.32 -2.19
CA PHE A 160 6.52 12.66 -2.50
C PHE A 160 6.12 12.72 -3.98
N ILE A 161 6.68 13.66 -4.76
CA ILE A 161 6.42 13.78 -6.22
C ILE A 161 6.83 12.51 -6.98
N ARG A 162 7.78 11.74 -6.44
CA ARG A 162 8.36 10.60 -7.13
C ARG A 162 7.41 9.40 -7.21
N GLN A 163 6.46 9.28 -6.28
CA GLN A 163 5.47 8.21 -6.30
C GLN A 163 4.28 8.54 -7.23
N VAL A 164 4.11 9.81 -7.62
CA VAL A 164 3.01 10.27 -8.49
C VAL A 164 2.99 9.57 -9.85
N PRO A 165 4.11 9.43 -10.59
CA PRO A 165 4.10 8.75 -11.89
C PRO A 165 3.73 7.27 -11.79
N LEU A 166 4.17 6.57 -10.73
CA LEU A 166 3.78 5.18 -10.51
C LEU A 166 2.27 5.05 -10.31
N THR A 167 1.65 5.93 -9.52
CA THR A 167 0.20 5.90 -9.30
C THR A 167 -0.58 6.28 -10.57
N ILE A 168 -0.09 7.25 -11.37
CA ILE A 168 -0.67 7.57 -12.68
C ILE A 168 -0.60 6.34 -13.61
N MET A 169 0.51 5.62 -13.59
CA MET A 169 0.70 4.42 -14.40
C MET A 169 -0.25 3.30 -14.00
N ILE A 170 -0.46 3.09 -12.70
CA ILE A 170 -1.45 2.13 -12.19
C ILE A 170 -2.86 2.49 -12.68
N LEU A 171 -3.24 3.77 -12.59
CA LEU A 171 -4.52 4.25 -13.14
C LEU A 171 -4.62 4.01 -14.64
N TYR A 172 -3.60 4.37 -15.41
CA TYR A 172 -3.58 4.13 -16.85
C TYR A 172 -3.74 2.64 -17.17
N GLY A 173 -3.02 1.78 -16.45
CA GLY A 173 -3.09 0.33 -16.58
C GLY A 173 -4.47 -0.25 -16.34
N LEU A 174 -5.14 0.18 -15.27
CA LEU A 174 -6.51 -0.24 -14.93
C LEU A 174 -7.49 0.11 -16.06
N TRP A 175 -7.43 1.33 -16.55
CA TRP A 175 -8.37 1.84 -17.56
C TRP A 175 -8.12 1.26 -18.95
N VAL A 176 -6.87 0.97 -19.30
CA VAL A 176 -6.53 0.27 -20.56
C VAL A 176 -6.92 -1.20 -20.50
N SER A 177 -6.71 -1.87 -19.36
CA SER A 177 -7.07 -3.28 -19.18
C SER A 177 -8.58 -3.51 -19.31
N GLU A 178 -9.43 -2.63 -18.77
CA GLU A 178 -10.89 -2.75 -18.89
C GLU A 178 -11.36 -2.60 -20.35
N ARG A 179 -10.78 -1.65 -21.10
CA ARG A 179 -11.10 -1.46 -22.53
C ARG A 179 -10.68 -2.66 -23.39
N SER A 180 -9.59 -3.33 -23.01
CA SER A 180 -9.09 -4.50 -23.72
C SER A 180 -9.91 -5.79 -23.46
N GLU A 181 -10.65 -5.88 -22.34
CA GLU A 181 -11.55 -7.02 -22.07
C GLU A 181 -12.75 -7.08 -23.04
N GLY A 182 -13.06 -5.98 -23.73
CA GLY A 182 -14.01 -5.93 -24.85
C GLY A 182 -13.51 -6.59 -26.15
N HIS A 183 -12.25 -7.01 -26.22
CA HIS A 183 -11.63 -7.70 -27.37
C HIS A 183 -11.05 -9.05 -26.91
N ARG A 184 -11.90 -9.93 -26.40
CA ARG A 184 -11.52 -11.32 -26.06
C ARG A 184 -11.33 -12.15 -27.33
N GLY A 185 -10.12 -12.10 -27.87
CA GLY A 185 -9.56 -13.12 -28.75
C GLY A 185 -8.16 -13.49 -28.25
N GLU A 186 -7.93 -14.78 -28.00
CA GLU A 186 -6.61 -15.42 -27.87
C GLU A 186 -5.79 -15.15 -26.58
N SER A 187 -6.11 -15.91 -25.52
CA SER A 187 -5.15 -16.28 -24.47
C SER A 187 -4.28 -17.47 -24.92
N GLN A 188 -3.68 -17.40 -26.11
CA GLN A 188 -2.77 -18.44 -26.58
C GLN A 188 -1.33 -18.05 -26.22
N GLY A 189 -0.70 -18.76 -25.28
CA GLY A 189 0.76 -18.71 -25.09
C GLY A 189 1.30 -18.70 -23.67
N ILE A 190 0.49 -18.41 -22.63
CA ILE A 190 1.02 -18.40 -21.25
C ILE A 190 1.02 -19.83 -20.67
N SER A 191 2.21 -20.32 -20.31
CA SER A 191 2.39 -21.62 -19.64
C SER A 191 1.68 -21.66 -18.28
N ILE A 192 1.00 -22.78 -17.99
CA ILE A 192 0.37 -23.05 -16.69
C ILE A 192 1.37 -22.90 -15.53
N SER A 193 2.63 -23.31 -15.73
CA SER A 193 3.69 -23.16 -14.74
C SER A 193 3.94 -21.69 -14.37
N MET A 194 3.93 -20.80 -15.35
CA MET A 194 4.09 -19.36 -15.12
C MET A 194 2.90 -18.77 -14.35
N CYS A 195 1.68 -19.26 -14.60
CA CYS A 195 0.51 -18.89 -13.81
C CYS A 195 0.65 -19.29 -12.34
N TYR A 196 1.14 -20.51 -12.06
CA TYR A 196 1.40 -20.95 -10.68
C TYR A 196 2.50 -20.12 -10.01
N CYS A 197 3.63 -19.87 -10.68
CA CYS A 197 4.70 -19.04 -10.14
C CYS A 197 4.20 -17.64 -9.75
N ARG A 198 3.37 -17.03 -10.60
CA ARG A 198 2.74 -15.73 -10.37
C ARG A 198 1.85 -15.72 -9.12
N VAL A 199 1.03 -16.75 -8.94
CA VAL A 199 0.16 -16.89 -7.75
C VAL A 199 0.98 -17.12 -6.49
N VAL A 200 1.98 -18.02 -6.54
CA VAL A 200 2.85 -18.31 -5.39
C VAL A 200 3.62 -17.07 -4.97
N LEU A 201 4.19 -16.32 -5.92
CA LEU A 201 4.88 -15.06 -5.61
C LEU A 201 3.93 -14.07 -4.92
N ALA A 202 2.72 -13.88 -5.46
CA ALA A 202 1.74 -12.98 -4.86
C ALA A 202 1.39 -13.37 -3.41
N MET A 203 1.18 -14.67 -3.15
CA MET A 203 0.89 -15.19 -1.81
C MET A 203 2.05 -14.99 -0.84
N VAL A 204 3.29 -15.30 -1.26
CA VAL A 204 4.49 -15.15 -0.43
C VAL A 204 4.69 -13.68 -0.05
N LEU A 205 4.54 -12.76 -1.00
CA LEU A 205 4.68 -11.32 -0.73
C LEU A 205 3.58 -10.83 0.19
N PHE A 206 2.33 -11.19 -0.07
CA PHE A 206 1.21 -10.81 0.78
C PHE A 206 1.39 -11.32 2.22
N SER A 207 1.72 -12.59 2.42
CA SER A 207 1.97 -13.14 3.76
C SER A 207 3.22 -12.53 4.42
N GLY A 208 4.26 -12.22 3.63
CA GLY A 208 5.47 -11.55 4.12
C GLY A 208 5.19 -10.18 4.73
N TRP A 209 4.26 -9.41 4.15
CA TRP A 209 3.83 -8.12 4.70
C TRP A 209 3.26 -8.26 6.11
N PHE A 210 2.32 -9.18 6.32
CA PHE A 210 1.72 -9.40 7.63
C PHE A 210 2.71 -10.00 8.63
N ALA A 211 3.56 -10.92 8.19
CA ALA A 211 4.57 -11.53 9.05
C ALA A 211 5.53 -10.48 9.65
N VAL A 212 5.90 -9.47 8.87
CA VAL A 212 6.74 -8.35 9.35
C VAL A 212 6.03 -7.52 10.43
N GLN A 213 4.76 -7.21 10.23
CA GLN A 213 3.98 -6.42 11.18
C GLN A 213 3.77 -7.18 12.50
N VAL A 214 3.37 -8.46 12.40
CA VAL A 214 3.22 -9.36 13.54
C VAL A 214 4.54 -9.53 14.29
N TRP A 215 5.65 -9.71 13.55
CA TRP A 215 6.98 -9.80 14.15
C TRP A 215 7.32 -8.54 14.94
N SER A 216 6.97 -7.37 14.42
CA SER A 216 7.15 -6.10 15.11
C SER A 216 6.40 -6.04 16.42
N ASP A 217 5.12 -6.40 16.42
CA ASP A 217 4.32 -6.42 17.66
C ASP A 217 4.86 -7.44 18.66
N LEU A 218 5.20 -8.66 18.22
CA LEU A 218 5.74 -9.70 19.09
C LEU A 218 7.09 -9.30 19.72
N ALA A 219 7.97 -8.64 18.98
CA ALA A 219 9.25 -8.16 19.51
C ALA A 219 9.06 -7.15 20.65
N HIS A 220 8.10 -6.23 20.54
CA HIS A 220 7.78 -5.30 21.63
C HIS A 220 7.10 -5.99 22.81
N LEU A 221 6.16 -6.92 22.55
CA LEU A 221 5.43 -7.64 23.59
C LEU A 221 6.31 -8.61 24.40
N THR A 222 7.32 -9.20 23.76
CA THR A 222 8.30 -10.08 24.41
C THR A 222 9.42 -9.32 25.13
N GLY A 223 9.47 -7.99 24.98
CA GLY A 223 10.54 -7.17 25.52
C GLY A 223 11.86 -7.27 24.74
N ALA A 224 11.88 -7.97 23.60
CA ALA A 224 13.03 -8.01 22.70
C ALA A 224 13.33 -6.64 22.08
N THR A 225 12.34 -5.75 22.01
CA THR A 225 12.49 -4.36 21.56
C THR A 225 11.86 -3.37 22.55
N PRO A 226 12.53 -2.26 22.91
CA PRO A 226 11.98 -1.26 23.81
C PRO A 226 10.66 -0.65 23.32
N GLN A 227 9.72 -0.43 24.25
CA GLN A 227 8.37 0.08 23.97
C GLN A 227 8.33 1.44 23.26
N LEU A 228 9.36 2.28 23.45
CA LEU A 228 9.47 3.61 22.84
C LEU A 228 10.45 3.66 21.66
N SER A 229 10.73 2.52 21.04
CA SER A 229 11.63 2.42 19.89
C SER A 229 10.91 1.88 18.66
N LYS A 230 11.39 2.25 17.46
CA LYS A 230 10.87 1.67 16.21
C LYS A 230 11.55 0.34 15.98
N HIS A 231 10.76 -0.69 15.70
CA HIS A 231 11.27 -1.99 15.30
C HIS A 231 11.03 -2.32 13.84
N ASP A 232 10.01 -1.71 13.21
CA ASP A 232 9.56 -2.09 11.86
C ASP A 232 10.75 -2.17 10.89
N PRO A 233 11.05 -3.36 10.33
CA PRO A 233 12.18 -3.51 9.43
C PRO A 233 11.91 -2.76 8.12
N ALA A 234 12.98 -2.38 7.42
CA ALA A 234 12.94 -1.69 6.13
C ALA A 234 12.33 -2.52 4.97
N TRP A 235 11.77 -3.70 5.27
CA TRP A 235 11.31 -4.69 4.31
C TRP A 235 9.85 -5.08 4.62
N PRO A 236 8.97 -5.21 3.60
CA PRO A 236 9.23 -5.10 2.17
C PRO A 236 9.36 -3.66 1.61
N ILE A 237 8.77 -2.63 2.23
CA ILE A 237 8.96 -1.23 1.80
C ILE A 237 8.79 -0.36 3.06
N GLY A 238 9.91 0.12 3.61
CA GLY A 238 9.93 1.01 4.77
C GLY A 238 9.94 2.46 4.33
N GLU A 239 8.78 3.09 4.15
CA GLU A 239 8.74 4.53 3.85
C GLU A 239 7.58 5.30 4.51
N PHE A 240 6.56 4.66 5.09
CA PHE A 240 5.51 5.38 5.85
C PHE A 240 5.68 5.37 7.38
N GLY A 241 6.90 5.12 7.85
CA GLY A 241 7.35 5.52 9.19
C GLY A 241 7.58 7.04 9.34
N MET A 242 7.39 7.84 8.29
CA MET A 242 7.86 9.23 8.23
C MET A 242 7.26 10.19 9.27
N PHE A 243 6.16 9.82 9.94
CA PHE A 243 5.49 10.78 10.82
C PHE A 243 4.83 10.18 12.06
N VAL A 244 5.20 8.95 12.43
CA VAL A 244 4.74 8.44 13.72
C VAL A 244 5.93 7.82 14.43
N TYR A 245 6.18 8.35 15.62
CA TYR A 245 7.11 7.79 16.58
C TYR A 245 6.34 7.00 17.62
N PRO A 246 6.93 5.92 18.16
CA PRO A 246 6.43 5.29 19.37
C PRO A 246 6.18 6.34 20.44
N SER A 247 5.08 6.18 21.17
CA SER A 247 4.63 7.09 22.21
C SER A 247 4.15 6.28 23.41
N GLU A 248 3.87 6.96 24.52
CA GLU A 248 3.29 6.31 25.71
C GLU A 248 1.91 5.70 25.41
N THR A 249 1.26 6.13 24.33
CA THR A 249 -0.03 5.60 23.89
C THR A 249 0.09 4.48 22.85
N SER A 250 1.31 4.02 22.54
CA SER A 250 1.52 2.88 21.65
C SER A 250 0.81 1.63 22.18
N ASN A 251 0.19 0.85 21.29
CA ASN A 251 -0.57 -0.33 21.69
C ASN A 251 -0.34 -1.53 20.76
N TYR A 252 0.67 -2.32 21.11
CA TYR A 252 1.11 -3.51 20.36
C TYR A 252 0.12 -4.68 20.47
N VAL A 253 -0.60 -4.83 21.59
CA VAL A 253 -1.62 -5.89 21.74
C VAL A 253 -2.78 -5.67 20.80
N LEU A 254 -3.29 -4.43 20.75
CA LEU A 254 -4.41 -4.08 19.89
C LEU A 254 -4.00 -4.08 18.41
N SER A 255 -2.78 -3.65 18.09
CA SER A 255 -2.21 -3.77 16.73
C SER A 255 -2.17 -5.23 16.29
N LEU A 256 -1.54 -6.11 17.07
CA LEU A 256 -1.43 -7.53 16.77
C LEU A 256 -2.80 -8.20 16.57
N SER A 257 -3.75 -7.85 17.44
CA SER A 257 -5.13 -8.37 17.36
C SER A 257 -5.79 -7.94 16.05
N LEU A 258 -5.68 -6.66 15.68
CA LEU A 258 -6.25 -6.13 14.46
C LEU A 258 -5.58 -6.72 13.21
N GLU A 259 -4.25 -6.83 13.19
CA GLU A 259 -3.49 -7.41 12.09
C GLU A 259 -3.89 -8.87 11.85
N THR A 260 -4.01 -9.64 12.93
CA THR A 260 -4.45 -11.03 12.87
C THR A 260 -5.88 -11.14 12.33
N LEU A 261 -6.79 -10.28 12.80
CA LEU A 261 -8.17 -10.23 12.31
C LEU A 261 -8.26 -9.85 10.83
N VAL A 262 -7.48 -8.85 10.40
CA VAL A 262 -7.44 -8.41 9.01
C VAL A 262 -6.86 -9.50 8.11
N TYR A 263 -5.74 -10.11 8.50
CA TYR A 263 -5.13 -11.20 7.74
C TYR A 263 -6.10 -12.38 7.59
N PHE A 264 -6.69 -12.83 8.70
CA PHE A 264 -7.64 -13.94 8.69
C PHE A 264 -8.89 -13.61 7.86
N GLY A 265 -9.45 -12.40 8.04
CA GLY A 265 -10.61 -11.93 7.28
C GLY A 265 -10.35 -11.89 5.78
N LEU A 266 -9.17 -11.41 5.36
CA LEU A 266 -8.76 -11.41 3.96
C LEU A 266 -8.56 -12.84 3.43
N CYS A 267 -7.90 -13.73 4.18
CA CYS A 267 -7.75 -15.13 3.79
C CYS A 267 -9.10 -15.85 3.62
N VAL A 268 -10.05 -15.63 4.53
CA VAL A 268 -11.41 -16.18 4.44
C VAL A 268 -12.12 -15.63 3.21
N LYS A 269 -12.10 -14.31 2.98
CA LYS A 269 -12.72 -13.70 1.78
C LYS A 269 -12.11 -14.25 0.49
N LYS A 270 -10.78 -14.35 0.38
CA LYS A 270 -10.13 -14.91 -0.80
C LYS A 270 -10.43 -16.39 -1.01
N SER A 271 -10.56 -17.14 0.08
CA SER A 271 -11.00 -18.53 0.00
C SER A 271 -12.43 -18.60 -0.54
N GLN A 272 -13.37 -17.80 -0.03
CA GLN A 272 -14.75 -17.74 -0.52
C GLN A 272 -14.82 -17.33 -2.00
N ASP A 273 -13.99 -16.38 -2.44
CA ASP A 273 -13.93 -15.94 -3.84
C ASP A 273 -13.51 -17.09 -4.77
N ILE A 274 -12.50 -17.87 -4.36
CA ILE A 274 -12.04 -19.05 -5.10
C ILE A 274 -13.13 -20.13 -5.17
N TRP A 275 -13.83 -20.38 -4.07
CA TRP A 275 -14.89 -21.39 -4.02
C TRP A 275 -16.10 -20.99 -4.88
N SER A 276 -16.52 -19.73 -4.79
CA SER A 276 -17.62 -19.18 -5.60
C SER A 276 -17.30 -19.25 -7.10
N ALA A 277 -16.06 -18.97 -7.48
CA ALA A 277 -15.61 -19.08 -8.87
C ALA A 277 -15.61 -20.52 -9.39
N LYS A 278 -15.40 -21.54 -8.53
CA LYS A 278 -15.47 -22.96 -8.90
C LYS A 278 -16.90 -23.48 -9.02
N SER A 279 -17.84 -22.96 -8.24
CA SER A 279 -19.26 -23.37 -8.27
C SER A 279 -20.08 -22.72 -9.40
N GLY A 280 -19.53 -21.71 -10.07
CA GLY A 280 -20.15 -21.05 -11.22
C GLY A 280 -19.73 -21.63 -12.59
N ILE A 281 -19.03 -22.77 -12.58
CA ILE A 281 -18.73 -23.62 -13.75
C ILE A 281 -19.61 -24.87 -13.64
#